data_AF-A0A0J8YV19-F1
#
_entry.id   AF-A0A0J8YV19-F1
#
_cell.length_a   1.000
_cell.length_b   1.000
_cell.length_c   1.000
_cell.angle_alpha   90.00
_cell.angle_beta   90.00
_cell.angle_gamma   90.00
#
_symmetry.space_group_name_H-M   'P 1'
#
loop_
_entity.id
_entity.type
_entity.pdbx_description
1 polymer ?
#
loop_
_entity_poly.entity_id
_entity_poly.type
_entity_poly.pdbx_seq_one_letter_code
_entity_poly.pdbx_strand_id
1 'polypeptide(L)'
;LPLAVIGLLERHGLKEAAQGWITKIKGATTGRLLMVYLLVRELTAALGLTSLGGHPQMVRPLLAPMAEGSAEKTYGPLPPAVRYRIQAMAAATDNVGLFFGEDIFVAFGAVLFMHNFMLESAGIQTEPLHIALWGIPTACFALIVHSVRLARLDHHLRRELANTVRDHQGGRDDS
;
A
#
# COMPACT_ATOMS: atom_id res chain seq x y z
N LEU A 1 16.18 17.90 10.63
CA LEU A 1 14.82 18.50 10.71
C LEU A 1 13.67 17.47 10.66
N PRO A 2 13.66 16.42 9.83
CA PRO A 2 12.54 15.47 9.74
C PRO A 2 12.40 14.56 10.97
N LEU A 3 13.51 14.14 11.60
CA LEU A 3 13.48 13.37 12.85
C LEU A 3 12.77 14.12 14.00
N ALA A 4 12.90 15.45 14.05
CA ALA A 4 12.27 16.27 15.08
C ALA A 4 10.75 16.33 14.90
N VAL A 5 10.28 16.38 13.65
CA VAL A 5 8.84 16.38 13.33
C VAL A 5 8.23 14.99 13.56
N ILE A 6 8.94 13.92 13.22
CA ILE A 6 8.49 12.53 13.48
C ILE A 6 8.41 12.27 14.99
N GLY A 7 9.44 12.64 15.76
CA GLY A 7 9.42 12.52 17.22
C GLY A 7 8.35 13.38 17.90
N LEU A 8 8.01 14.53 17.30
CA LEU A 8 6.92 15.38 17.77
C LEU A 8 5.55 14.77 17.45
N LEU A 9 5.36 14.17 16.27
CA LEU A 9 4.10 13.54 15.86
C LEU A 9 3.84 12.22 16.60
N GLU A 10 4.86 11.42 16.91
CA GLU A 10 4.74 10.26 17.80
C GLU A 10 4.33 10.68 19.22
N ARG A 11 4.87 11.80 19.74
CA ARG A 11 4.48 12.33 21.05
C ARG A 11 3.02 12.80 21.12
N HIS A 12 2.41 13.16 19.99
CA HIS A 12 1.01 13.59 19.91
C HIS A 12 0.03 12.45 19.58
N GLY A 13 0.49 11.20 19.57
CA GLY A 13 -0.40 10.05 19.44
C GLY A 13 -0.98 9.86 18.02
N LEU A 14 -0.40 10.49 17.00
CA LEU A 14 -0.91 10.45 15.64
C LEU A 14 -0.91 9.02 15.07
N LYS A 15 0.08 8.24 15.51
CA LYS A 15 0.28 6.82 15.24
C LYS A 15 -0.86 5.98 15.80
N GLU A 16 -1.19 6.18 17.07
CA GLU A 16 -2.29 5.53 17.77
C GLU A 16 -3.65 5.97 17.20
N ALA A 17 -3.79 7.23 16.78
CA ALA A 17 -5.00 7.74 16.15
C ALA A 17 -5.24 7.11 14.77
N ALA A 18 -4.20 6.99 13.94
CA ALA A 18 -4.26 6.30 12.65
C ALA A 18 -4.56 4.80 12.81
N GLN A 19 -3.90 4.14 13.78
CA GLN A 19 -4.20 2.77 14.16
C GLN A 19 -5.65 2.63 14.66
N GLY A 20 -6.12 3.56 15.48
CA GLY A 20 -7.49 3.63 16.00
C GLY A 20 -8.54 3.83 14.90
N TRP A 21 -8.23 4.61 13.87
CA TRP A 21 -9.12 4.84 12.74
C TRP A 21 -9.23 3.62 11.83
N ILE A 22 -8.10 2.94 11.57
CA ILE A 22 -8.07 1.73 10.74
C ILE A 22 -8.64 0.52 11.47
N THR A 23 -8.44 0.40 12.80
CA THR A 23 -9.06 -0.66 13.62
C THR A 23 -10.58 -0.52 13.77
N LYS A 24 -11.13 0.70 13.57
CA LYS A 24 -12.58 0.94 13.47
C LYS A 24 -13.19 0.42 12.18
N ILE A 25 -12.40 0.04 11.18
CA ILE A 25 -12.88 -0.65 9.97
C ILE A 25 -13.33 -2.06 10.39
N LYS A 26 -14.59 -2.18 10.82
CA LYS A 26 -15.22 -3.45 11.19
C LYS A 26 -15.19 -4.40 9.98
N GLY A 27 -14.59 -5.57 10.14
CA GLY A 27 -14.47 -6.58 9.07
C GLY A 27 -13.26 -6.44 8.15
N ALA A 28 -12.26 -5.63 8.53
CA ALA A 28 -11.01 -5.52 7.80
C ALA A 28 -10.21 -6.83 7.89
N THR A 29 -10.25 -7.61 6.82
CA THR A 29 -9.23 -8.62 6.53
C THR A 29 -7.92 -7.93 6.15
N THR A 30 -6.80 -8.63 6.28
CA THR A 30 -5.46 -8.12 5.93
C THR A 30 -5.43 -7.53 4.52
N GLY A 31 -6.01 -8.22 3.54
CA GLY A 31 -6.08 -7.76 2.15
C GLY A 31 -6.93 -6.50 1.98
N ARG A 32 -8.09 -6.39 2.66
CA ARG A 32 -8.91 -5.16 2.61
C ARG A 32 -8.22 -3.95 3.21
N LEU A 33 -7.51 -4.14 4.32
CA LEU A 33 -6.69 -3.10 4.93
C LEU A 33 -5.62 -2.60 3.95
N LEU A 34 -4.91 -3.53 3.30
CA LEU A 34 -3.89 -3.20 2.32
C LEU A 34 -4.47 -2.55 1.05
N MET A 35 -5.68 -2.92 0.61
CA MET A 35 -6.34 -2.31 -0.55
C MET A 35 -6.73 -0.85 -0.28
N VAL A 36 -7.30 -0.56 0.90
CA VAL A 36 -7.63 0.82 1.28
C VAL A 36 -6.34 1.65 1.39
N TYR A 37 -5.30 1.08 2.01
CA TYR A 37 -4.00 1.73 2.08
C TYR A 37 -3.41 2.02 0.70
N LEU A 38 -3.43 1.06 -0.22
CA LEU A 38 -2.97 1.24 -1.61
C LEU A 38 -3.64 2.44 -2.26
N LEU A 39 -4.98 2.50 -2.20
CA LEU A 39 -5.76 3.56 -2.82
C LEU A 39 -5.43 4.92 -2.20
N VAL A 40 -5.36 5.02 -0.87
CA VAL A 40 -4.98 6.27 -0.20
C VAL A 40 -3.57 6.67 -0.59
N ARG A 41 -2.62 5.73 -0.58
CA ARG A 41 -1.21 5.98 -0.89
C ARG A 41 -1.04 6.48 -2.32
N GLU A 42 -1.65 5.80 -3.28
CA GLU A 42 -1.61 6.14 -4.70
C GLU A 42 -2.23 7.51 -4.98
N LEU A 43 -3.41 7.80 -4.40
CA LEU A 43 -4.05 9.11 -4.53
C LEU A 43 -3.23 10.24 -3.90
N THR A 44 -2.64 10.02 -2.71
CA THR A 44 -1.79 11.03 -2.08
C THR A 44 -0.53 11.31 -2.89
N ALA A 45 0.07 10.27 -3.49
CA ALA A 45 1.23 10.43 -4.37
C ALA A 45 0.85 11.12 -5.70
N ALA A 46 -0.28 10.76 -6.30
CA ALA A 46 -0.79 11.37 -7.54
C ALA A 46 -1.14 12.86 -7.39
N LEU A 47 -1.58 13.29 -6.20
CA LEU A 47 -1.85 14.71 -5.91
C LEU A 47 -0.59 15.53 -5.60
N GLY A 48 0.60 14.95 -5.72
CA GLY A 48 1.85 15.65 -5.40
C GLY A 48 2.09 15.84 -3.91
N LEU A 49 1.28 15.22 -3.03
CA LEU A 49 1.58 15.09 -1.59
C LEU A 49 2.63 13.99 -1.34
N THR A 50 3.60 13.86 -2.24
CA THR A 50 4.80 13.05 -2.04
C THR A 50 5.65 13.58 -0.90
N SER A 51 5.45 14.83 -0.44
CA SER A 51 6.10 15.36 0.77
C SER A 51 5.56 14.79 2.10
N LEU A 52 4.49 13.97 2.07
CA LEU A 52 4.16 13.01 3.15
C LEU A 52 4.96 11.69 3.03
N GLY A 53 5.84 11.59 2.02
CA GLY A 53 6.77 10.49 1.71
C GLY A 53 8.19 10.96 1.38
N GLY A 54 8.50 12.25 1.49
CA GLY A 54 9.80 12.89 1.25
C GLY A 54 10.82 12.65 2.37
N HIS A 55 10.76 11.47 2.99
CA HIS A 55 11.93 10.80 3.51
C HIS A 55 11.74 9.29 3.26
N PRO A 56 12.65 8.64 2.51
CA PRO A 56 12.60 7.22 2.12
C PRO A 56 12.82 6.26 3.31
N GLN A 57 12.02 6.40 4.36
CA GLN A 57 12.06 5.58 5.57
C GLN A 57 10.70 5.44 6.29
N MET A 58 9.57 5.77 5.67
CA MET A 58 8.26 5.63 6.33
C MET A 58 7.53 4.31 6.03
N VAL A 59 8.23 3.30 5.48
CA VAL A 59 7.62 1.99 5.16
C VAL A 59 7.68 0.98 6.31
N ARG A 60 8.58 1.19 7.29
CA ARG A 60 8.82 0.21 8.36
C ARG A 60 8.01 0.35 9.67
N PRO A 61 7.37 1.47 10.09
CA PRO A 61 6.91 1.51 11.49
C PRO A 61 5.50 0.96 11.75
N LEU A 62 4.59 0.79 10.77
CA LEU A 62 3.16 0.59 11.07
C LEU A 62 2.34 -0.32 10.17
N LEU A 63 2.48 -0.27 8.85
CA LEU A 63 1.57 -1.02 7.97
C LEU A 63 1.70 -2.54 8.18
N ALA A 64 2.93 -3.03 8.28
CA ALA A 64 3.23 -4.43 8.54
C ALA A 64 2.63 -4.95 9.86
N PRO A 65 2.89 -4.33 11.04
CA PRO A 65 2.29 -4.80 12.29
C PRO A 65 0.75 -4.67 12.29
N MET A 66 0.17 -3.70 11.57
CA MET A 66 -1.28 -3.59 11.43
C MET A 66 -1.89 -4.71 10.57
N ALA A 67 -1.24 -5.05 9.47
CA ALA A 67 -1.63 -6.14 8.59
C ALA A 67 -1.52 -7.51 9.28
N GLU A 68 -0.47 -7.71 10.08
CA GLU A 68 -0.29 -8.87 10.94
C GLU A 68 -1.37 -8.94 12.03
N GLY A 69 -1.58 -7.86 12.79
CA GLY A 69 -2.59 -7.82 13.86
C GLY A 69 -4.02 -8.06 13.36
N SER A 70 -4.34 -7.64 12.12
CA SER A 70 -5.61 -7.96 11.47
C SER A 70 -5.77 -9.46 11.20
N ALA A 71 -4.71 -10.13 10.74
CA ALA A 71 -4.72 -11.59 10.53
C ALA A 71 -4.74 -12.34 11.87
N GLU A 72 -3.95 -11.92 12.87
CA GLU A 72 -3.93 -12.55 14.19
C GLU A 72 -5.28 -12.47 14.91
N LYS A 73 -5.98 -11.34 14.78
CA LYS A 73 -7.34 -11.19 15.32
C LYS A 73 -8.34 -12.17 14.69
N THR A 74 -8.13 -12.57 13.44
CA THR A 74 -9.06 -13.42 12.69
C THR A 74 -8.75 -14.90 12.83
N TYR A 75 -7.47 -15.28 12.82
CA TYR A 75 -7.02 -16.67 12.76
C TYR A 75 -6.25 -17.14 14.01
N GLY A 76 -5.99 -16.25 14.98
CA GLY A 76 -5.13 -16.53 16.12
C GLY A 76 -3.63 -16.41 15.76
N PRO A 77 -2.73 -17.01 16.56
CA PRO A 77 -1.30 -16.91 16.36
C PRO A 77 -0.86 -17.36 14.97
N LEU A 78 -0.11 -16.52 14.26
CA LEU A 78 0.30 -16.78 12.88
C LEU A 78 1.66 -17.50 12.83
N PRO A 79 1.81 -18.53 11.97
CA PRO A 79 3.11 -19.12 11.67
C PRO A 79 4.10 -18.08 11.11
N PRO A 80 5.42 -18.23 11.35
CA PRO A 80 6.43 -17.27 10.87
C PRO A 80 6.39 -17.05 9.35
N ALA A 81 6.17 -18.10 8.56
CA ALA A 81 6.08 -18.02 7.11
C ALA A 81 4.92 -17.11 6.63
N VAL A 82 3.77 -17.19 7.30
CA VAL A 82 2.59 -16.37 7.00
C VAL A 82 2.85 -14.91 7.35
N ARG A 83 3.46 -14.65 8.52
CA ARG A 83 3.86 -13.30 8.93
C ARG A 83 4.79 -12.65 7.91
N TYR A 84 5.86 -13.32 7.51
CA TYR A 84 6.78 -12.80 6.49
C TYR A 84 6.08 -12.51 5.15
N ARG A 85 5.13 -13.36 4.75
CA ARG A 85 4.31 -13.12 3.54
C ARG A 85 3.44 -11.88 3.66
N ILE A 86 2.81 -11.65 4.82
CA ILE A 86 2.02 -10.44 5.08
C ILE A 86 2.92 -9.20 5.06
N GLN A 87 4.09 -9.24 5.72
CA GLN A 87 5.07 -8.14 5.72
C GLN A 87 5.56 -7.83 4.30
N ALA A 88 5.90 -8.86 3.51
CA ALA A 88 6.32 -8.69 2.13
C ALA A 88 5.22 -8.08 1.27
N MET A 89 3.96 -8.49 1.46
CA MET A 89 2.84 -7.89 0.74
C MET A 89 2.57 -6.45 1.17
N ALA A 90 2.69 -6.13 2.46
CA ALA A 90 2.56 -4.77 2.96
C ALA A 90 3.63 -3.85 2.34
N ALA A 91 4.90 -4.29 2.32
CA ALA A 91 5.98 -3.55 1.67
C ALA A 91 5.76 -3.39 0.16
N ALA A 92 5.31 -4.45 -0.53
CA ALA A 92 4.98 -4.38 -1.95
C ALA A 92 3.84 -3.38 -2.22
N THR A 93 2.85 -3.31 -1.34
CA THR A 93 1.70 -2.39 -1.47
C THR A 93 2.10 -0.93 -1.35
N ASP A 94 2.98 -0.59 -0.40
CA ASP A 94 3.51 0.77 -0.30
C ASP A 94 4.33 1.14 -1.53
N ASN A 95 5.23 0.26 -1.97
CA ASN A 95 6.08 0.53 -3.12
C ASN A 95 5.28 0.71 -4.41
N VAL A 96 4.27 -0.14 -4.66
CA VAL A 96 3.41 -0.03 -5.85
C VAL A 96 2.59 1.27 -5.80
N GLY A 97 1.93 1.56 -4.67
CA GLY A 97 1.12 2.78 -4.55
C GLY A 97 1.95 4.06 -4.68
N LEU A 98 3.16 4.08 -4.12
CA LEU A 98 4.06 5.22 -4.25
C LEU A 98 4.56 5.38 -5.69
N PHE A 99 5.08 4.31 -6.30
CA PHE A 99 5.66 4.35 -7.64
C PHE A 99 4.65 4.84 -8.70
N PHE A 100 3.49 4.18 -8.79
CA PHE A 100 2.49 4.53 -9.81
C PHE A 100 1.75 5.83 -9.51
N GLY A 101 1.67 6.23 -8.23
CA GLY A 101 1.14 7.55 -7.89
C GLY A 101 2.13 8.68 -8.22
N GLU A 102 3.43 8.49 -7.99
CA GLU A 102 4.47 9.44 -8.38
C GLU A 102 4.56 9.60 -9.90
N ASP A 103 4.37 8.51 -10.66
CA ASP A 103 4.36 8.56 -12.13
C ASP A 103 3.30 9.51 -12.71
N ILE A 104 2.23 9.84 -11.98
CA ILE A 104 1.24 10.83 -12.43
C ILE A 104 1.73 12.27 -12.23
N PHE A 105 2.46 12.56 -11.16
CA PHE A 105 2.87 13.92 -10.77
C PHE A 105 4.33 14.25 -11.11
N VAL A 106 5.27 13.37 -10.75
CA VAL A 106 6.72 13.56 -10.94
C VAL A 106 7.12 13.40 -12.40
N ALA A 107 6.44 12.53 -13.15
CA ALA A 107 6.69 12.37 -14.59
C ALA A 107 6.39 13.64 -15.39
N PHE A 108 5.70 14.64 -14.82
CA PHE A 108 5.40 15.90 -15.51
C PHE A 108 6.67 16.61 -15.99
N GLY A 109 7.79 16.52 -15.27
CA GLY A 109 9.08 17.05 -15.73
C GLY A 109 9.62 16.34 -16.98
N ALA A 110 9.52 15.00 -17.00
CA ALA A 110 9.91 14.21 -18.17
C ALA A 110 8.94 14.40 -19.35
N VAL A 111 7.65 14.57 -19.08
CA VAL A 111 6.60 14.88 -20.07
C VAL A 111 6.85 16.25 -20.71
N LEU A 112 7.18 17.27 -19.92
CA LEU A 112 7.56 18.59 -20.45
C LEU A 112 8.86 18.52 -21.27
N PHE A 113 9.84 17.73 -20.85
CA PHE A 113 11.06 17.51 -21.63
C PHE A 113 10.75 16.84 -22.98
N MET A 114 9.96 15.75 -22.99
CA MET A 114 9.54 15.07 -24.22
C MET A 114 8.71 15.98 -25.12
N HIS A 115 7.81 16.78 -24.55
CA HIS A 115 7.03 17.77 -25.26
C HIS A 115 7.94 18.80 -25.94
N ASN A 116 8.86 19.43 -25.20
CA ASN A 116 9.80 20.42 -25.75
C ASN A 116 10.66 19.81 -26.87
N PHE A 117 11.16 18.59 -26.66
CA PHE A 117 11.92 17.87 -27.69
C PHE A 117 11.09 17.58 -28.95
N MET A 118 9.84 17.15 -28.82
CA MET A 118 8.94 16.90 -29.96
C MET A 118 8.56 18.18 -30.69
N LEU A 119 8.37 19.28 -29.95
CA LEU A 119 8.05 20.59 -30.50
C LEU A 119 9.22 21.13 -31.33
N GLU A 120 10.45 21.02 -30.80
CA GLU A 120 11.69 21.44 -31.48
C GLU A 120 12.07 20.55 -32.67
N SER A 121 11.87 19.22 -32.55
CA SER A 121 12.37 18.26 -33.55
C SER A 121 11.37 17.95 -34.67
N ALA A 122 10.07 17.96 -34.38
CA ALA A 122 9.03 17.50 -35.31
C ALA A 122 7.94 18.54 -35.60
N GLY A 123 7.94 19.69 -34.92
CA GLY A 123 6.92 20.74 -35.09
C GLY A 123 5.51 20.34 -34.63
N ILE A 124 5.39 19.24 -33.88
CA ILE A 124 4.10 18.72 -33.40
C ILE A 124 3.77 19.41 -32.07
N GLN A 125 2.73 20.26 -32.07
CA GLN A 125 2.17 20.82 -30.84
C GLN A 125 1.36 19.74 -30.12
N THR A 126 1.99 19.02 -29.21
CA THR A 126 1.27 18.15 -28.26
C THR A 126 0.93 18.95 -27.02
N GLU A 127 -0.29 18.85 -26.49
CA GLU A 127 -0.56 19.47 -25.19
C GLU A 127 0.08 18.60 -24.09
N PRO A 128 1.01 19.10 -23.24
CA PRO A 128 1.68 18.30 -22.21
C PRO A 128 0.69 17.61 -21.27
N LEU A 129 -0.45 18.26 -21.04
CA LEU A 129 -1.54 17.73 -20.25
C LEU A 129 -2.11 16.43 -20.85
N HIS A 130 -2.22 16.33 -22.18
CA HIS A 130 -2.70 15.12 -22.85
C HIS A 130 -1.77 13.93 -22.62
N ILE A 131 -0.45 14.16 -22.61
CA ILE A 131 0.55 13.11 -22.36
C ILE A 131 0.50 12.68 -20.88
N ALA A 132 0.38 13.64 -19.96
CA ALA A 132 0.26 13.35 -18.52
C ALA A 132 -1.02 12.56 -18.17
N LEU A 133 -2.14 12.83 -18.86
CA LEU A 133 -3.40 12.11 -18.66
C LEU A 133 -3.30 10.61 -18.97
N TRP A 134 -2.37 10.18 -19.83
CA TRP A 134 -2.11 8.76 -20.11
C TRP A 134 -1.40 8.02 -18.97
N GLY A 135 -0.87 8.72 -17.96
CA GLY A 135 -0.40 8.11 -16.71
C GLY A 135 -1.53 7.53 -15.85
N ILE A 136 -2.72 8.15 -15.91
CA ILE A 136 -3.88 7.76 -15.09
C ILE A 136 -4.35 6.33 -15.40
N PRO A 137 -4.56 5.92 -16.68
CA PRO A 137 -4.91 4.54 -17.00
C PRO A 137 -3.90 3.52 -16.46
N THR A 138 -2.60 3.83 -16.50
CA THR A 138 -1.53 2.95 -16.02
C THR A 138 -1.60 2.76 -14.51
N ALA A 139 -1.76 3.85 -13.76
CA ALA A 139 -1.94 3.81 -12.31
C ALA A 139 -3.21 3.04 -11.93
N CYS A 140 -4.34 3.31 -12.60
CA CYS A 140 -5.58 2.55 -12.40
C CYS A 140 -5.38 1.05 -12.66
N PHE A 141 -4.64 0.67 -13.69
CA PHE A 141 -4.35 -0.74 -13.97
C PHE A 141 -3.48 -1.37 -12.87
N ALA A 142 -2.46 -0.66 -12.40
CA ALA A 142 -1.64 -1.10 -11.27
C ALA A 142 -2.47 -1.29 -9.99
N LEU A 143 -3.36 -0.33 -9.69
CA LEU A 143 -4.30 -0.40 -8.57
C LEU A 143 -5.18 -1.65 -8.66
N ILE A 144 -5.76 -1.92 -9.83
CA ILE A 144 -6.63 -3.08 -10.04
C ILE A 144 -5.84 -4.38 -9.88
N VAL A 145 -4.72 -4.52 -10.58
CA VAL A 145 -3.89 -5.73 -10.54
C VAL A 145 -3.41 -6.02 -9.13
N HIS A 146 -2.94 -5.00 -8.41
CA HIS A 146 -2.44 -5.17 -7.05
C HIS A 146 -3.57 -5.44 -6.06
N SER A 147 -4.74 -4.81 -6.24
CA SER A 147 -5.95 -5.14 -5.46
C SER A 147 -6.38 -6.60 -5.64
N VAL A 148 -6.31 -7.15 -6.85
CA VAL A 148 -6.56 -8.58 -7.10
C VAL A 148 -5.53 -9.47 -6.38
N ARG A 149 -4.24 -9.08 -6.34
CA ARG A 149 -3.21 -9.81 -5.58
C ARG A 149 -3.50 -9.81 -4.08
N LEU A 150 -4.02 -8.70 -3.55
CA LEU A 150 -4.42 -8.58 -2.14
C LEU A 150 -5.67 -9.42 -1.82
N ALA A 151 -6.65 -9.46 -2.71
CA ALA A 151 -7.80 -10.35 -2.58
C ALA A 151 -7.40 -11.84 -2.63
N ARG A 152 -6.42 -12.19 -3.47
CA ARG A 152 -5.84 -13.55 -3.51
C ARG A 152 -5.07 -13.88 -2.23
N LEU A 153 -4.37 -12.90 -1.63
CA LEU A 153 -3.73 -13.09 -0.32
C LEU A 153 -4.77 -13.47 0.74
N ASP A 154 -5.87 -12.73 0.85
CA ASP A 154 -6.94 -13.05 1.80
C ASP A 154 -7.50 -14.46 1.59
N HIS A 155 -7.71 -14.86 0.33
CA HIS A 155 -8.17 -16.22 0.03
C HIS A 155 -7.14 -17.28 0.41
N HIS A 156 -5.85 -17.02 0.18
CA HIS A 156 -4.77 -17.92 0.55
C HIS A 156 -4.64 -18.08 2.07
N LEU A 157 -4.65 -16.97 2.82
CA LEU A 157 -4.62 -16.96 4.28
C LEU A 157 -5.80 -17.74 4.86
N ARG A 158 -7.00 -17.55 4.31
CA ARG A 158 -8.19 -18.32 4.72
C ARG A 158 -7.99 -19.82 4.55
N ARG A 159 -7.44 -20.26 3.42
CA ARG A 159 -7.27 -21.69 3.12
C ARG A 159 -6.17 -22.33 3.97
N GLU A 160 -5.03 -21.65 4.10
CA GLU A 160 -3.88 -22.16 4.83
C GLU A 160 -4.16 -22.22 6.33
N LEU A 161 -4.72 -21.16 6.91
CA LEU A 161 -4.94 -21.07 8.35
C LEU A 161 -6.21 -21.80 8.82
N ALA A 162 -7.24 -21.95 7.98
CA ALA A 162 -8.40 -22.77 8.33
C ALA A 162 -8.06 -24.25 8.50
N ASN A 163 -7.06 -24.76 7.76
CA ASN A 163 -6.58 -26.13 7.92
C ASN A 163 -5.78 -26.28 9.23
N THR A 164 -4.93 -25.30 9.58
CA THR A 164 -4.16 -25.32 10.82
C THR A 164 -5.03 -25.22 12.08
N VAL A 165 -6.11 -24.43 12.05
CA VAL A 165 -7.07 -24.36 13.16
C VAL A 165 -7.81 -25.68 13.37
N ARG A 166 -8.14 -26.40 12.28
CA ARG A 166 -8.77 -27.72 12.35
C ARG A 166 -7.86 -28.78 12.96
N ASP A 167 -6.58 -28.82 12.58
CA ASP A 167 -5.60 -29.77 13.15
C ASP A 167 -5.40 -29.54 14.66
N HIS A 168 -5.38 -28.28 15.11
CA HIS A 168 -5.25 -27.96 16.54
C HIS A 168 -6.50 -28.29 17.38
N GLN A 169 -7.69 -28.32 16.79
CA GLN A 169 -8.91 -28.73 17.48
C GLN A 169 -9.08 -30.26 17.51
N GLY A 170 -8.71 -30.97 16.44
CA GLY A 170 -8.77 -32.44 16.39
C GLY A 170 -7.81 -33.11 17.39
N GLY A 171 -6.60 -32.56 17.59
CA GLY A 171 -5.64 -33.13 18.54
C GLY A 171 -5.94 -32.89 20.02
N ARG A 172 -7.00 -32.13 20.36
CA ARG A 172 -7.40 -31.83 21.75
C ARG A 172 -8.59 -32.66 22.24
N ASP A 173 -9.32 -33.29 21.33
CA ASP A 173 -10.43 -34.21 21.67
C ASP A 173 -9.95 -35.67 21.84
N ASP A 174 -8.72 -35.99 21.44
CA ASP A 174 -8.12 -37.34 21.53
C ASP A 174 -7.26 -37.58 22.79
N SER A 175 -7.29 -36.69 23.78
CA SER A 175 -6.49 -36.74 25.02
C SER A 175 -7.33 -36.48 26.26
#